data_AF-A0A1H3HWK3-F1
#
_entry.id   AF-A0A1H3HWK3-F1
#
_cell.length_a   1.000
_cell.length_b   1.000
_cell.length_c   1.000
_cell.angle_alpha   90.00
_cell.angle_beta   90.00
_cell.angle_gamma   90.00
#
_symmetry.space_group_name_H-M   'P 1'
#
loop_
_entity.id
_entity.type
_entity.pdbx_description
1 polymer ?
#
loop_
_entity_poly.entity_id
_entity_poly.type
_entity_poly.pdbx_seq_one_letter_code
_entity_poly.pdbx_strand_id
1 'polypeptide(L)'
;MNSQDQQLRVGIDASSQTLDEVRRAQQRNLLSSPSHPQHDLFSQVRVCLDRQDAARQFSPGERDNLAGALLLEATRERQRVDGVAFSQDGKRAFAIEGDADSPTRRISYVDTEQAAQQSLQRSSEQFAQLAREQDVRDQQRQTERERDNERQRQNPERNNDEQQPQQSAAARALTRERD
;
A
#
# COMPACT_ATOMS: atom_id res chain seq x y z
N MET A 1 -23.87 65.07 15.45
CA MET A 1 -22.81 64.08 15.73
C MET A 1 -23.38 62.68 15.59
N ASN A 2 -22.81 61.89 14.68
CA ASN A 2 -22.64 60.41 14.66
C ASN A 2 -22.42 60.05 13.18
N SER A 3 -21.19 59.88 12.67
CA SER A 3 -20.23 58.78 12.95
C SER A 3 -20.96 57.44 12.95
N GLN A 4 -20.75 56.48 12.05
CA GLN A 4 -19.69 56.22 11.08
C GLN A 4 -20.30 55.29 10.03
N ASP A 5 -20.49 55.76 8.79
CA ASP A 5 -20.60 54.87 7.62
C ASP A 5 -19.17 54.64 7.14
N GLN A 6 -18.49 53.71 7.82
CA GLN A 6 -17.15 53.29 7.47
C GLN A 6 -17.19 51.81 7.10
N GLN A 7 -16.89 51.58 5.81
CA GLN A 7 -16.12 50.46 5.30
C GLN A 7 -16.89 49.22 4.84
N LEU A 8 -17.53 49.33 3.66
CA LEU A 8 -17.46 48.25 2.67
C LEU A 8 -16.03 48.19 2.11
N ARG A 9 -15.18 47.37 2.73
CA ARG A 9 -13.98 46.80 2.07
C ARG A 9 -14.32 45.37 1.67
N VAL A 10 -15.07 45.26 0.57
CA VAL A 10 -15.24 43.98 -0.14
C VAL A 10 -14.02 43.78 -1.02
N GLY A 11 -13.41 42.59 -0.90
CA GLY A 11 -12.47 42.05 -1.86
C GLY A 11 -11.07 41.89 -1.29
N ILE A 12 -10.76 40.68 -0.81
CA ILE A 12 -9.52 39.89 -1.04
C ILE A 12 -9.59 38.54 -0.26
N ASP A 13 -10.38 38.40 0.81
CA ASP A 13 -10.33 37.20 1.69
C ASP A 13 -10.94 35.90 1.14
N ALA A 14 -11.80 35.96 0.10
CA ALA A 14 -12.49 34.77 -0.41
C ALA A 14 -11.54 33.77 -1.11
N SER A 15 -10.43 34.22 -1.67
CA SER A 15 -9.46 33.32 -2.34
C SER A 15 -8.59 32.57 -1.33
N SER A 16 -8.27 33.21 -0.21
CA SER A 16 -7.47 32.61 0.88
C SER A 16 -8.28 31.56 1.64
N GLN A 17 -9.57 31.83 1.86
CA GLN A 17 -10.46 30.96 2.61
C GLN A 17 -10.86 29.71 1.80
N THR A 18 -11.14 29.87 0.51
CA THR A 18 -11.39 28.73 -0.39
C THR A 18 -10.13 27.89 -0.60
N LEU A 19 -8.95 28.51 -0.69
CA LEU A 19 -7.70 27.77 -0.74
C LEU A 19 -7.45 27.00 0.58
N ASP A 20 -7.72 27.59 1.74
CA ASP A 20 -7.55 26.91 3.03
C ASP A 20 -8.58 25.79 3.24
N GLU A 21 -9.83 25.97 2.83
CA GLU A 21 -10.86 24.93 2.86
C GLU A 21 -10.57 23.79 1.87
N VAL A 22 -10.12 24.10 0.66
CA VAL A 22 -9.66 23.08 -0.29
C VAL A 22 -8.45 22.36 0.29
N ARG A 23 -7.50 23.07 0.90
CA ARG A 23 -6.32 22.48 1.56
C ARG A 23 -6.71 21.62 2.76
N ARG A 24 -7.71 22.02 3.55
CA ARG A 24 -8.26 21.28 4.69
C ARG A 24 -9.08 20.06 4.25
N ALA A 25 -9.85 20.17 3.18
CA ALA A 25 -10.57 19.06 2.56
C ALA A 25 -9.60 18.06 1.93
N GLN A 26 -8.53 18.55 1.31
CA GLN A 26 -7.40 17.74 0.86
C GLN A 26 -6.67 17.11 2.06
N GLN A 27 -6.50 17.83 3.18
CA GLN A 27 -5.95 17.30 4.44
C GLN A 27 -6.80 16.20 5.08
N ARG A 28 -8.11 16.22 4.86
CA ARG A 28 -9.02 15.12 5.25
C ARG A 28 -8.89 13.88 4.37
N ASN A 29 -8.29 14.01 3.18
CA ASN A 29 -8.04 12.90 2.25
C ASN A 29 -6.55 12.56 2.11
N LEU A 30 -5.73 13.16 2.96
CA LEU A 30 -4.29 13.00 3.02
C LEU A 30 -3.96 11.73 3.83
N LEU A 31 -2.83 11.07 3.53
CA LEU A 31 -2.28 9.91 4.26
C LEU A 31 -2.22 10.11 5.79
N SER A 32 -2.04 11.36 6.23
CA SER A 32 -2.03 11.74 7.64
C SER A 32 -3.40 11.80 8.29
N SER A 33 -4.49 11.69 7.53
CA SER A 33 -5.84 11.75 8.07
C SER A 33 -6.24 10.39 8.63
N PRO A 34 -6.79 10.34 9.86
CA PRO A 34 -7.23 9.09 10.48
C PRO A 34 -8.42 8.44 9.76
N SER A 35 -9.10 9.16 8.87
CA SER A 35 -10.14 8.61 8.01
C SER A 35 -9.62 7.79 6.82
N HIS A 36 -8.30 7.73 6.62
CA HIS A 36 -7.69 6.97 5.53
C HIS A 36 -7.47 5.50 5.94
N PRO A 37 -7.88 4.51 5.13
CA PRO A 37 -7.70 3.08 5.45
C PRO A 37 -6.23 2.68 5.61
N GLN A 38 -5.31 3.46 5.05
CA GLN A 38 -3.85 3.24 5.15
C GLN A 38 -3.18 4.20 6.14
N HIS A 39 -3.96 4.88 6.99
CA HIS A 39 -3.43 5.71 8.09
C HIS A 39 -2.56 4.90 9.04
N ASP A 40 -2.88 3.63 9.26
CA ASP A 40 -2.14 2.75 10.16
C ASP A 40 -0.67 2.58 9.73
N LEU A 41 -0.45 2.34 8.42
CA LEU A 41 0.88 2.26 7.81
C LEU A 41 1.64 3.58 7.94
N PHE A 42 0.96 4.70 7.68
CA PHE A 42 1.56 6.01 7.81
C PHE A 42 1.97 6.34 9.25
N SER A 43 1.08 6.04 10.21
CA SER A 43 1.34 6.20 11.64
C SER A 43 2.48 5.29 12.10
N GLN A 44 2.56 4.06 11.61
CA GLN A 44 3.68 3.16 11.89
C GLN A 44 5.00 3.73 11.36
N VAL A 45 5.04 4.19 10.12
CA VAL A 45 6.23 4.84 9.54
C VAL A 45 6.61 6.09 10.32
N ARG A 46 5.63 6.92 10.70
CA ARG A 46 5.86 8.09 11.56
C ARG A 46 6.46 7.71 12.90
N VAL A 47 5.93 6.70 13.58
CA VAL A 47 6.46 6.24 14.87
C VAL A 47 7.88 5.69 14.71
N CYS A 48 8.15 4.91 13.67
CA CYS A 48 9.50 4.42 13.39
C CYS A 48 10.47 5.56 13.09
N LEU A 49 10.02 6.60 12.40
CA LEU A 49 10.79 7.80 12.10
C LEU A 49 11.03 8.63 13.36
N ASP A 50 10.03 8.88 14.20
CA ASP A 50 10.16 9.62 15.47
C ASP A 50 11.08 8.93 16.48
N ARG A 51 11.20 7.60 16.40
CA ARG A 51 12.18 6.84 17.20
C ARG A 51 13.63 7.10 16.77
N GLN A 52 13.87 7.65 15.58
CA GLN A 52 15.21 7.97 15.10
C GLN A 52 15.65 9.32 15.64
N ASP A 53 16.83 9.38 16.25
CA ASP A 53 17.38 10.66 16.73
C ASP A 53 17.63 11.65 15.58
N ALA A 54 17.98 11.12 14.40
CA ALA A 54 18.08 11.91 13.18
C ALA A 54 16.76 12.55 12.74
N ALA A 55 15.60 12.06 13.19
CA ALA A 55 14.33 12.73 12.90
C ALA A 55 14.13 13.98 13.76
N ARG A 56 14.76 14.06 14.94
CA ARG A 56 14.62 15.20 15.88
C ARG A 56 15.15 16.51 15.31
N GLN A 57 16.03 16.46 14.31
CA GLN A 57 16.55 17.64 13.63
C GLN A 57 15.54 18.29 12.68
N PHE A 58 14.47 17.57 12.30
CA PHE A 58 13.45 18.05 11.38
C PHE A 58 12.21 18.55 12.13
N SER A 59 11.59 19.59 11.59
CA SER A 59 10.32 20.11 12.09
C SER A 59 9.22 19.04 12.00
N PRO A 60 8.16 19.11 12.83
CA PRO A 60 7.04 18.18 12.73
C PRO A 60 6.47 18.07 11.31
N GLY A 61 6.32 19.20 10.60
CA GLY A 61 5.85 19.20 9.21
C GLY A 61 6.82 18.57 8.20
N GLU A 62 8.13 18.65 8.46
CA GLU A 62 9.14 18.00 7.62
C GLU A 62 9.16 16.49 7.86
N ARG A 63 9.07 16.06 9.12
CA ARG A 63 8.90 14.64 9.48
C ARG A 63 7.66 14.03 8.85
N ASP A 64 6.59 14.81 8.80
CA ASP A 64 5.34 14.43 8.17
C ASP A 64 5.51 14.21 6.66
N ASN A 65 6.17 15.16 5.97
CA ASN A 65 6.51 15.05 4.56
C ASN A 65 7.43 13.85 4.28
N LEU A 66 8.47 13.68 5.11
CA LEU A 66 9.42 12.56 5.04
C LEU A 66 8.72 11.21 5.13
N ALA A 67 7.85 11.03 6.14
CA ALA A 67 7.10 9.79 6.33
C ALA A 67 6.19 9.49 5.12
N GLY A 68 5.55 10.52 4.55
CA GLY A 68 4.69 10.36 3.37
C GLY A 68 5.47 10.01 2.11
N ALA A 69 6.61 10.66 1.88
CA ALA A 69 7.48 10.38 0.75
C ALA A 69 8.11 8.99 0.85
N LEU A 70 8.56 8.58 2.04
CA LEU A 70 9.09 7.24 2.29
C LEU A 70 8.05 6.16 2.04
N LEU A 71 6.82 6.36 2.54
CA LEU A 71 5.71 5.43 2.32
C LEU A 71 5.31 5.34 0.84
N LEU A 72 5.32 6.46 0.13
CA LEU A 72 5.08 6.46 -1.32
C LEU A 72 6.14 5.63 -2.04
N GLU A 73 7.42 5.90 -1.77
CA GLU A 73 8.52 5.21 -2.43
C GLU A 73 8.49 3.71 -2.13
N ALA A 74 8.20 3.37 -0.87
CA ALA A 74 8.00 1.99 -0.48
C ALA A 74 6.89 1.30 -1.29
N THR A 75 5.77 1.99 -1.47
CA THR A 75 4.62 1.47 -2.23
C THR A 75 4.92 1.33 -3.72
N ARG A 76 5.69 2.26 -4.30
CA ARG A 76 6.15 2.20 -5.70
C ARG A 76 7.00 0.96 -5.95
N GLU A 77 7.93 0.70 -5.04
CA GLU A 77 8.81 -0.47 -5.04
C GLU A 77 8.10 -1.75 -4.55
N ARG A 78 6.81 -1.67 -4.18
CA ARG A 78 6.02 -2.76 -3.59
C ARG A 78 6.74 -3.43 -2.42
N GLN A 79 7.30 -2.62 -1.53
CA GLN A 79 7.94 -3.07 -0.29
C GLN A 79 7.09 -2.61 0.90
N ARG A 80 7.00 -3.45 1.94
CA ARG A 80 6.48 -3.01 3.24
C ARG A 80 7.57 -2.26 4.01
N VAL A 81 7.16 -1.29 4.81
CA VAL A 81 8.07 -0.55 5.70
C VAL A 81 7.85 -1.07 7.10
N ASP A 82 8.71 -1.99 7.54
CA ASP A 82 8.69 -2.52 8.91
C ASP A 82 9.58 -1.66 9.83
N GLY A 83 10.64 -1.08 9.28
CA GLY A 83 11.57 -0.19 9.99
C GLY A 83 12.01 1.01 9.17
N VAL A 84 12.42 2.07 9.87
CA VAL A 84 13.07 3.24 9.27
C VAL A 84 14.39 3.48 9.99
N ALA A 85 15.46 3.70 9.24
CA ALA A 85 16.77 4.08 9.75
C ALA A 85 17.27 5.31 8.99
N PHE A 86 18.15 6.11 9.59
CA PHE A 86 18.81 7.21 8.87
C PHE A 86 20.27 6.89 8.61
N SER A 87 20.84 7.52 7.58
CA SER A 87 22.28 7.56 7.37
C SER A 87 22.98 8.25 8.54
N GLN A 88 24.26 7.97 8.72
CA GLN A 88 25.08 8.58 9.77
C GLN A 88 25.09 10.12 9.68
N ASP A 89 25.04 10.66 8.46
CA ASP A 89 24.94 12.11 8.20
C ASP A 89 23.51 12.67 8.28
N GLY A 90 22.48 11.85 8.49
CA GLY A 90 21.08 12.28 8.52
C GLY A 90 20.47 12.68 7.17
N LYS A 91 21.25 12.66 6.08
CA LYS A 91 20.82 13.09 4.72
C LYS A 91 19.96 12.08 3.96
N ARG A 92 19.89 10.83 4.41
CA ARG A 92 19.12 9.76 3.76
C ARG A 92 18.34 8.99 4.81
N ALA A 93 17.11 8.66 4.48
CA ALA A 93 16.27 7.75 5.25
C ALA A 93 16.17 6.42 4.50
N PHE A 94 16.29 5.32 5.22
CA PHE A 94 16.22 3.95 4.74
C PHE A 94 14.95 3.31 5.27
N ALA A 95 14.07 2.87 4.36
CA ALA A 95 12.99 1.95 4.65
C ALA A 95 13.52 0.53 4.62
N ILE A 96 13.21 -0.25 5.65
CA ILE A 96 13.61 -1.65 5.79
C ILE A 96 12.33 -2.49 5.77
N GLU A 97 12.28 -3.45 4.84
CA GLU A 97 11.27 -4.50 4.76
C GLU A 97 11.83 -5.79 5.36
N GLY A 98 11.11 -6.35 6.32
CA GLY A 98 11.49 -7.55 7.06
C GLY A 98 12.44 -7.28 8.23
N ASP A 99 12.96 -8.36 8.78
CA ASP A 99 13.86 -8.28 9.93
C ASP A 99 15.27 -7.82 9.50
N ALA A 100 15.91 -7.01 10.34
CA ALA A 100 17.26 -6.51 10.06
C ALA A 100 18.28 -7.66 9.93
N ASP A 101 18.05 -8.79 10.59
CA ASP A 101 18.94 -9.97 10.54
C ASP A 101 18.66 -10.89 9.33
N SER A 102 17.56 -10.66 8.60
CA SER A 102 17.17 -11.55 7.50
C SER A 102 17.99 -11.31 6.22
N PRO A 103 18.49 -12.36 5.55
CA PRO A 103 19.24 -12.24 4.29
C PRO A 103 18.37 -11.81 3.11
N THR A 104 17.04 -11.96 3.22
CA THR A 104 16.05 -11.53 2.22
C THR A 104 15.49 -10.14 2.49
N ARG A 105 16.07 -9.37 3.42
CA ARG A 105 15.61 -8.01 3.74
C ARG A 105 15.70 -7.11 2.51
N ARG A 106 14.68 -6.29 2.29
CA ARG A 106 14.70 -5.26 1.24
C ARG A 106 14.91 -3.91 1.89
N ILE A 107 15.81 -3.13 1.32
CA ILE A 107 16.14 -1.81 1.82
C ILE A 107 15.98 -0.85 0.66
N SER A 108 15.19 0.19 0.88
CA SER A 108 15.13 1.32 -0.05
C SER A 108 15.46 2.59 0.68
N TYR A 109 16.02 3.54 -0.05
CA TYR A 109 16.44 4.81 0.51
C TYR A 109 15.72 5.94 -0.18
N VAL A 110 15.46 6.99 0.59
CA VAL A 110 15.02 8.28 0.08
C VAL A 110 15.95 9.34 0.63
N ASP A 111 16.25 10.33 -0.20
CA ASP A 111 17.01 11.48 0.25
C ASP A 111 16.11 12.37 1.12
N THR A 112 16.58 12.75 2.31
CA THR A 112 15.75 13.53 3.23
C THR A 112 15.46 14.92 2.69
N GLU A 113 16.35 15.51 1.90
CA GLU A 113 16.07 16.81 1.27
C GLU A 113 14.97 16.67 0.21
N GLN A 114 15.04 15.62 -0.61
CA GLN A 114 13.99 15.32 -1.59
C GLN A 114 12.64 15.05 -0.92
N ALA A 115 12.65 14.25 0.16
CA ALA A 115 11.44 13.90 0.88
C ALA A 115 10.89 15.07 1.73
N ALA A 116 11.75 15.99 2.20
CA ALA A 116 11.30 17.23 2.85
C ALA A 116 10.69 18.23 1.83
N GLN A 117 11.24 18.29 0.62
CA GLN A 117 10.72 19.10 -0.49
C GLN A 117 9.42 18.52 -1.07
N GLN A 118 9.23 17.20 -0.99
CA GLN A 118 8.02 16.54 -1.44
C GLN A 118 6.90 16.70 -0.42
N SER A 119 6.07 17.71 -0.64
CA SER A 119 4.87 17.97 0.17
C SER A 119 4.06 16.70 0.38
N LEU A 120 3.64 16.44 1.62
CA LEU A 120 2.80 15.31 2.00
C LEU A 120 1.55 15.17 1.10
N GLN A 121 1.01 16.29 0.61
CA GLN A 121 -0.12 16.32 -0.32
C GLN A 121 0.18 15.56 -1.61
N ARG A 122 1.30 15.86 -2.26
CA ARG A 122 1.71 15.19 -3.50
C ARG A 122 1.94 13.70 -3.26
N SER A 123 2.59 13.36 -2.14
CA SER A 123 2.83 11.97 -1.76
C SER A 123 1.53 11.20 -1.54
N SER A 124 0.55 11.84 -0.90
CA SER A 124 -0.74 11.23 -0.64
C SER A 124 -1.59 11.05 -1.89
N GLU A 125 -1.58 12.01 -2.81
CA GLU A 125 -2.29 11.90 -4.09
C GLU A 125 -1.73 10.73 -4.91
N GLN A 126 -0.40 10.65 -5.02
CA GLN A 126 0.28 9.56 -5.73
C GLN A 126 0.04 8.20 -5.06
N PHE A 127 0.09 8.16 -3.73
CA PHE A 127 -0.14 6.94 -2.98
C PHE A 127 -1.59 6.46 -3.13
N ALA A 128 -2.57 7.36 -3.04
CA ALA A 128 -3.98 7.03 -3.25
C ALA A 128 -4.24 6.47 -4.66
N GLN A 129 -3.54 6.98 -5.66
CA GLN A 129 -3.60 6.44 -7.02
C GLN A 129 -3.03 5.01 -7.08
N LEU A 130 -1.83 4.79 -6.56
CA LEU A 130 -1.21 3.46 -6.51
C LEU A 130 -2.03 2.45 -5.71
N ALA A 131 -2.62 2.86 -4.59
CA ALA A 131 -3.46 2.02 -3.75
C ALA A 131 -4.70 1.54 -4.50
N ARG A 132 -5.38 2.43 -5.25
CA ARG A 132 -6.52 2.05 -6.09
C ARG A 132 -6.13 1.07 -7.19
N GLU A 133 -4.98 1.26 -7.83
CA GLU A 133 -4.49 0.34 -8.85
C GLU A 133 -4.18 -1.06 -8.29
N GLN A 134 -3.69 -1.13 -7.04
CA GLN A 134 -3.45 -2.40 -6.36
C GLN A 134 -4.76 -3.10 -5.99
N ASP A 135 -5.73 -2.38 -5.42
CA ASP A 135 -7.04 -2.94 -5.05
C ASP A 135 -7.76 -3.59 -6.25
N VAL A 136 -7.79 -2.87 -7.39
CA VAL A 136 -8.41 -3.39 -8.63
C VAL A 136 -7.69 -4.65 -9.12
N ARG A 137 -6.35 -4.70 -9.05
CA ARG A 137 -5.59 -5.89 -9.45
C ARG A 137 -5.80 -7.06 -8.49
N ASP A 138 -5.91 -6.81 -7.19
CA ASP A 138 -6.16 -7.86 -6.19
C ASP A 138 -7.57 -8.45 -6.33
N GLN A 139 -8.59 -7.61 -6.55
CA GLN A 139 -9.95 -8.07 -6.87
C GLN A 139 -9.99 -8.95 -8.12
N GLN A 140 -9.27 -8.55 -9.19
CA GLN A 140 -9.19 -9.36 -10.41
C GLN A 140 -8.52 -10.72 -10.15
N ARG A 141 -7.42 -10.75 -9.40
CA ARG A 141 -6.75 -12.02 -9.05
C ARG A 141 -7.63 -12.92 -8.20
N GLN A 142 -8.40 -12.35 -7.27
CA GLN A 142 -9.30 -13.11 -6.41
C GLN A 142 -10.46 -13.72 -7.23
N THR A 143 -11.06 -12.92 -8.12
CA THR A 143 -12.13 -13.37 -9.02
C THR A 143 -11.65 -14.50 -9.96
N GLU A 144 -10.41 -14.41 -10.46
CA GLU A 144 -9.83 -15.45 -11.32
C GLU A 144 -9.55 -16.74 -10.53
N ARG A 145 -9.04 -16.64 -9.30
CA ARG A 145 -8.85 -17.79 -8.41
C ARG A 145 -10.16 -18.46 -8.02
N GLU A 146 -11.23 -17.68 -7.79
CA GLU A 146 -12.56 -18.24 -7.52
C GLU A 146 -13.11 -18.99 -8.74
N ARG A 147 -12.96 -18.42 -9.94
CA ARG A 147 -13.33 -19.12 -11.19
C ARG A 147 -12.52 -20.39 -11.42
N ASP A 148 -11.21 -20.37 -11.17
CA ASP A 148 -10.34 -21.52 -11.34
C ASP A 148 -10.70 -22.64 -10.35
N ASN A 149 -10.90 -22.28 -9.08
CA ASN A 149 -11.35 -23.20 -8.04
C ASN A 149 -12.73 -23.79 -8.34
N GLU A 150 -13.68 -23.00 -8.88
CA GLU A 150 -15.00 -23.48 -9.27
C GLU A 150 -14.93 -24.42 -10.49
N ARG A 151 -14.06 -24.13 -11.46
CA ARG A 151 -13.76 -25.05 -12.58
C ARG A 151 -13.16 -26.37 -12.09
N GLN A 152 -12.28 -26.32 -11.10
CA GLN A 152 -11.68 -27.53 -10.52
C GLN A 152 -12.71 -28.37 -9.75
N ARG A 153 -13.65 -27.72 -9.05
CA ARG A 153 -14.75 -28.39 -8.33
C ARG A 153 -15.83 -28.97 -9.23
N GLN A 154 -16.02 -28.42 -10.43
CA GLN A 154 -16.96 -28.94 -11.42
C GLN A 154 -16.38 -30.08 -12.28
N ASN A 155 -15.08 -30.38 -12.17
CA ASN A 155 -14.44 -31.47 -12.94
C ASN A 155 -13.86 -32.65 -12.11
N PRO A 156 -14.53 -33.17 -11.07
CA PRO A 156 -14.06 -34.35 -10.32
C PRO A 156 -14.32 -35.68 -11.07
N GLU A 157 -15.18 -35.70 -12.09
CA GLU A 157 -15.66 -36.92 -12.75
C GLU A 157 -14.68 -37.58 -13.76
N ARG A 158 -13.49 -37.00 -14.03
CA ARG A 158 -12.53 -37.67 -14.94
C ARG A 158 -11.51 -38.57 -14.27
N ASN A 159 -11.21 -38.39 -12.98
CA ASN A 159 -10.15 -39.16 -12.31
C ASN A 159 -10.66 -40.44 -11.63
N ASN A 160 -11.97 -40.61 -11.45
CA ASN A 160 -12.53 -41.77 -10.76
C ASN A 160 -12.98 -42.90 -11.69
N ASP A 161 -13.07 -42.67 -13.01
CA ASP A 161 -13.33 -43.71 -14.01
C ASP A 161 -12.07 -44.51 -14.41
N GLU A 162 -10.88 -44.07 -14.00
CA GLU A 162 -9.61 -44.80 -14.24
C GLU A 162 -9.22 -45.76 -13.10
N GLN A 163 -10.01 -45.87 -12.03
CA GLN A 163 -9.77 -46.83 -10.93
C GLN A 163 -10.82 -47.97 -10.91
N GLN A 164 -10.61 -48.93 -11.84
CA GLN A 164 -11.01 -50.36 -11.83
C GLN A 164 -12.48 -50.76 -12.15
N PRO A 165 -12.73 -51.94 -12.80
CA PRO A 165 -11.85 -53.12 -12.88
C PRO A 165 -11.66 -53.71 -14.30
N GLN A 166 -10.42 -53.66 -14.82
CA GLN A 166 -9.97 -54.56 -15.90
C GLN A 166 -9.74 -56.02 -15.43
N GLN A 167 -10.33 -56.44 -14.30
CA GLN A 167 -10.23 -57.82 -13.81
C GLN A 167 -11.21 -58.80 -14.49
N SER A 168 -12.15 -58.34 -15.33
CA SER A 168 -13.16 -59.21 -15.94
C SER A 168 -12.69 -59.95 -17.21
N ALA A 169 -11.58 -59.54 -17.84
CA ALA A 169 -11.15 -60.11 -19.12
C ALA A 169 -10.27 -61.38 -19.03
N ALA A 170 -9.80 -61.76 -17.83
CA ALA A 170 -8.86 -62.87 -17.67
C ALA A 170 -9.49 -64.27 -17.50
N ALA A 171 -10.81 -64.40 -17.40
CA ALA A 171 -11.46 -65.69 -17.07
C ALA A 171 -11.98 -66.49 -18.28
N ARG A 172 -11.79 -66.05 -19.54
CA ARG A 172 -12.35 -66.74 -20.74
C ARG A 172 -11.33 -67.52 -21.59
N ALA A 173 -10.07 -67.65 -21.17
CA ALA A 173 -9.01 -68.22 -22.00
C ALA A 173 -8.46 -69.59 -21.54
N LEU A 174 -9.04 -70.24 -20.53
CA LEU A 174 -8.58 -71.56 -20.09
C LEU A 174 -9.76 -72.55 -20.05
N THR A 175 -9.61 -73.65 -20.78
CA THR A 175 -10.48 -74.84 -20.84
C THR A 175 -11.45 -74.92 -22.02
N ARG A 176 -10.91 -75.07 -23.24
CA ARG A 176 -11.54 -75.93 -24.26
C ARG A 176 -10.50 -76.54 -25.21
N GLU A 177 -9.66 -77.43 -24.68
CA GLU A 177 -8.97 -78.42 -25.50
C GLU A 177 -8.85 -79.72 -24.68
N ARG A 178 -9.79 -80.64 -24.97
CA ARG A 178 -9.71 -82.08 -24.75
C ARG A 178 -10.60 -82.71 -25.81
N ASP A 179 -10.00 -83.03 -26.95
CA ASP A 179 -10.22 -84.27 -27.69
C ASP A 179 -8.94 -84.56 -28.49
#